data_AF-A0A7Y3AAQ9-F1
#
_entry.id   AF-A0A7Y3AAQ9-F1
#
_cell.length_a   1.000
_cell.length_b   1.000
_cell.length_c   1.000
_cell.angle_alpha   90.00
_cell.angle_beta   90.00
_cell.angle_gamma   90.00
#
_symmetry.space_group_name_H-M   'P 1'
#
loop_
_entity.id
_entity.type
_entity.pdbx_description
1 polymer ?
#
loop_
_entity_poly.entity_id
_entity_poly.type
_entity_poly.pdbx_seq_one_letter_code
_entity_poly.pdbx_strand_id
1 'polypeptide(L)'
;MDGLTFLGPFLTRAEFSRLTGMSGRQVALRPDLLRIHGPLGEAYFAFQLDGCAIHPALGSVVHSLKDDYDDLAIADWLIHPHERLGRITPLRALRSRWSAEDVLLAAKEAGPRTE
;
A
#
# COMPACT_ATOMS: atom_id res chain seq x y z
N MET A 1 -18.39 8.83 12.82
CA MET A 1 -17.08 8.73 12.15
C MET A 1 -16.58 7.35 12.51
N ASP A 2 -16.78 6.41 11.60
CA ASP A 2 -16.24 5.06 11.77
C ASP A 2 -14.75 5.16 11.47
N GLY A 3 -13.92 5.15 12.51
CA GLY A 3 -12.47 5.27 12.33
C GLY A 3 -11.91 4.03 11.65
N LEU A 4 -11.27 4.19 10.49
CA LEU A 4 -10.46 3.15 9.87
C LEU A 4 -9.42 2.62 10.87
N THR A 5 -9.54 1.34 11.24
CA THR A 5 -8.62 0.68 12.16
C THR A 5 -7.78 -0.33 11.40
N PHE A 6 -6.51 0.01 11.16
CA PHE A 6 -5.56 -0.92 10.57
C PHE A 6 -4.92 -1.79 11.66
N LEU A 7 -5.13 -3.09 11.57
CA LEU A 7 -4.47 -4.09 12.41
C LEU A 7 -3.44 -4.84 11.58
N GLY A 8 -2.16 -4.74 11.95
CA GLY A 8 -1.10 -5.46 11.27
C GLY A 8 0.31 -5.03 11.72
N PRO A 9 1.35 -5.68 11.19
CA PRO A 9 2.71 -5.22 11.39
C PRO A 9 2.94 -3.90 10.67
N PHE A 10 3.32 -2.89 11.46
CA PHE A 10 3.81 -1.62 10.97
C PHE A 10 5.30 -1.51 11.25
N LEU A 11 5.99 -0.81 10.37
CA LEU A 11 7.41 -0.53 10.49
C LEU A 11 7.59 0.96 10.73
N THR A 12 8.42 1.30 11.69
CA THR A 12 8.99 2.64 11.77
C THR A 12 9.87 2.90 10.54
N ARG A 13 10.15 4.18 10.24
CA ARG A 13 11.11 4.55 9.20
C ARG A 13 12.47 3.85 9.38
N ALA A 14 12.95 3.73 10.62
CA ALA A 14 14.21 3.10 10.94
C ALA A 14 14.20 1.59 10.62
N GLU A 15 13.12 0.89 10.96
CA GLU A 15 12.96 -0.53 10.63
C GLU A 15 12.85 -0.75 9.12
N PHE A 16 12.07 0.07 8.42
CA PHE A 16 11.95 0.01 6.97
C PHE A 16 13.31 0.21 6.28
N SER A 17 14.06 1.23 6.71
CA SER A 17 15.43 1.48 6.25
C SER A 17 16.36 0.29 6.49
N ARG A 18 16.31 -0.29 7.69
CA ARG A 18 17.14 -1.46 8.05
C ARG A 18 16.83 -2.67 7.17
N LEU A 19 15.56 -2.94 6.90
CA LEU A 19 15.13 -4.09 6.10
C LEU A 19 15.47 -3.92 4.62
N THR A 20 15.38 -2.70 4.10
CA THR A 20 15.56 -2.43 2.66
C THR A 20 16.96 -1.96 2.26
N GLY A 21 17.81 -1.62 3.24
CA GLY A 21 19.10 -0.97 2.99
C GLY A 21 18.99 0.49 2.51
N MET A 22 17.79 1.04 2.39
CA MET A 22 17.58 2.43 2.01
C MET A 22 17.82 3.36 3.20
N SER A 23 18.39 4.54 2.94
CA SER A 23 18.46 5.60 3.95
C SER A 23 17.06 6.06 4.36
N GLY A 24 16.90 6.56 5.59
CA GLY A 24 15.61 7.07 6.06
C GLY A 24 15.06 8.20 5.19
N ARG A 25 15.95 9.01 4.59
CA ARG A 25 15.57 10.06 3.63
C ARG A 25 15.00 9.46 2.34
N GLN A 26 15.60 8.40 1.81
CA GLN A 26 15.07 7.71 0.62
C GLN A 26 13.69 7.13 0.90
N VAL A 27 13.50 6.47 2.05
CA VAL A 27 12.19 5.94 2.47
C VAL A 27 11.14 7.06 2.53
N ALA A 28 11.47 8.18 3.18
CA ALA A 28 10.53 9.30 3.34
C ALA A 28 10.14 9.97 2.02
N LEU A 29 11.00 9.97 1.01
CA LEU A 29 10.76 10.64 -0.28
C LEU A 29 10.13 9.73 -1.34
N ARG A 30 9.93 8.44 -1.06
CA ARG A 30 9.35 7.51 -2.03
C ARG A 30 7.85 7.78 -2.22
N PRO A 31 7.40 8.09 -3.45
CA PRO A 31 5.98 8.30 -3.72
C PRO A 31 5.22 6.99 -3.65
N ASP A 32 5.83 5.88 -4.00
CA ASP A 32 5.25 4.53 -4.09
C ASP A 32 5.28 3.77 -2.75
N LEU A 33 5.21 4.49 -1.62
CA LEU A 33 5.05 3.93 -0.28
C LEU A 33 3.84 4.53 0.43
N LEU A 34 2.98 3.65 0.93
CA LEU A 34 1.92 3.92 1.89
C LEU A 34 2.51 4.15 3.28
N ARG A 35 2.02 5.19 3.94
CA ARG A 35 2.48 5.63 5.25
C ARG A 35 1.30 6.11 6.08
N ILE A 36 1.43 5.96 7.40
CA ILE A 36 0.52 6.53 8.38
C ILE A 36 1.30 7.64 9.08
N HIS A 37 0.72 8.85 9.08
CA HIS A 37 1.24 9.96 9.86
C HIS A 37 0.57 9.97 11.23
N GLY A 38 1.36 9.85 12.29
CA GLY A 38 0.87 9.91 13.66
C GLY A 38 1.72 10.82 14.55
N PRO A 39 1.25 11.12 15.78
CA PRO A 39 1.99 11.95 16.74
C PRO A 39 3.34 11.33 17.16
N LEU A 40 3.48 10.01 17.01
CA LEU A 40 4.72 9.27 17.30
C LEU A 40 5.65 9.16 16.08
N GLY A 41 5.29 9.80 14.96
CA GLY A 41 6.03 9.78 13.71
C GLY A 41 5.35 9.01 12.59
N GLU A 42 6.12 8.68 11.56
CA GLU A 42 5.66 7.92 10.41
C GLU A 42 5.78 6.41 10.64
N ALA A 43 4.71 5.70 10.31
CA ALA A 43 4.69 4.25 10.22
C ALA A 43 4.43 3.81 8.77
N TYR A 44 4.98 2.67 8.39
CA TYR A 44 4.89 2.10 7.06
C TYR A 44 4.25 0.72 7.15
N PHE A 45 3.35 0.40 6.24
CA PHE A 45 2.72 -0.91 6.21
C PHE A 45 3.74 -2.00 5.80
N ALA A 46 3.92 -3.04 6.62
CA ALA A 46 4.92 -4.07 6.34
C ALA A 46 4.59 -4.93 5.11
N PHE A 47 3.31 -5.02 4.70
CA PHE A 47 2.90 -5.76 3.51
C PHE A 47 3.52 -5.24 2.21
N GLN A 48 4.06 -4.02 2.24
CA GLN A 48 4.72 -3.38 1.10
C GLN A 48 6.05 -4.03 0.75
N LEU A 49 6.61 -4.79 1.69
CA LEU A 49 7.84 -5.54 1.49
C LEU A 49 7.54 -6.96 1.01
N ASP A 50 8.36 -7.41 0.06
CA ASP A 50 8.57 -8.81 -0.28
C ASP A 50 10.02 -9.18 0.05
N GLY A 51 10.20 -9.89 1.16
CA GLY A 51 11.51 -10.06 1.79
C GLY A 51 12.12 -8.71 2.21
N CYS A 52 13.26 -8.37 1.60
CA CYS A 52 14.01 -7.14 1.85
C CYS A 52 13.78 -6.04 0.79
N ALA A 53 12.87 -6.26 -0.17
CA ALA A 53 12.61 -5.31 -1.25
C ALA A 53 11.17 -4.84 -1.20
N ILE A 54 10.88 -3.67 -1.79
CA ILE A 54 9.50 -3.26 -2.01
C ILE A 54 8.93 -4.08 -3.16
N HIS A 55 7.71 -4.57 -3.00
CA HIS A 55 7.00 -5.31 -4.03
C HIS A 55 6.77 -4.41 -5.26
N PRO A 56 7.43 -4.64 -6.41
CA PRO A 56 7.46 -3.66 -7.51
C PRO A 56 6.07 -3.37 -8.10
N ALA A 57 5.26 -4.42 -8.28
CA ALA A 57 3.89 -4.27 -8.80
C ALA A 57 3.00 -3.46 -7.85
N LEU A 58 3.17 -3.63 -6.53
CA LEU A 58 2.45 -2.86 -5.53
C LEU A 58 2.91 -1.41 -5.53
N GLY A 59 4.21 -1.16 -5.64
CA GLY A 59 4.76 0.19 -5.78
C GLY A 59 4.14 0.93 -6.97
N SER A 60 4.04 0.27 -8.13
CA SER A 60 3.38 0.85 -9.32
C SER A 60 1.90 1.20 -9.08
N VAL A 61 1.15 0.29 -8.44
CA VAL A 61 -0.26 0.53 -8.10
C VAL A 61 -0.39 1.71 -7.13
N VAL A 62 0.38 1.71 -6.04
CA VAL A 62 0.36 2.78 -5.03
C VAL A 62 0.75 4.12 -5.65
N HIS A 63 1.80 4.14 -6.46
CA HIS A 63 2.23 5.37 -7.14
C HIS A 63 1.10 5.97 -7.98
N SER A 64 0.42 5.13 -8.76
CA SER A 64 -0.66 5.57 -9.66
C SER A 64 -1.91 6.01 -8.91
N LEU A 65 -2.24 5.37 -7.78
CA LEU A 65 -3.43 5.72 -7.01
C LEU A 65 -3.25 6.99 -6.16
N LYS A 66 -2.02 7.37 -5.84
CA LYS A 66 -1.75 8.55 -5.01
C LYS A 66 -2.06 9.89 -5.68
N ASP A 67 -2.26 9.89 -6.99
CA ASP A 67 -2.70 11.10 -7.70
C ASP A 67 -4.13 11.48 -7.29
N ASP A 68 -4.95 10.49 -6.91
CA ASP A 68 -6.38 10.68 -6.64
C ASP A 68 -6.80 10.32 -5.20
N TYR A 69 -5.98 9.54 -4.48
CA TYR A 69 -6.34 8.96 -3.19
C TYR A 69 -5.24 9.10 -2.12
N ASP A 70 -5.65 9.20 -0.86
CA ASP A 70 -4.72 9.22 0.27
C ASP A 70 -4.19 7.82 0.64
N ASP A 71 -3.13 7.79 1.46
CA ASP A 71 -2.46 6.55 1.86
C ASP A 71 -3.37 5.57 2.61
N LEU A 72 -4.31 6.07 3.42
CA LEU A 72 -5.20 5.23 4.22
C LEU A 72 -6.30 4.64 3.35
N ALA A 73 -6.91 5.44 2.48
CA ALA A 73 -7.89 4.96 1.52
C ALA A 73 -7.30 3.86 0.61
N ILE A 74 -6.07 4.06 0.11
CA ILE A 74 -5.38 3.04 -0.69
C ILE A 74 -5.10 1.79 0.15
N ALA A 75 -4.56 1.95 1.37
CA ALA A 75 -4.26 0.82 2.24
C ALA A 75 -5.51 -0.01 2.58
N ASP A 76 -6.64 0.65 2.84
CA ASP A 76 -7.93 0.00 3.10
C ASP A 76 -8.43 -0.78 1.89
N TRP A 77 -8.40 -0.14 0.72
CA TRP A 77 -8.84 -0.76 -0.52
C TRP A 77 -8.01 -2.02 -0.88
N LEU A 78 -6.71 -1.97 -0.62
CA LEU A 78 -5.76 -3.05 -0.88
C LEU A 78 -6.00 -4.32 -0.05
N ILE A 79 -6.66 -4.21 1.11
CA ILE A 79 -6.94 -5.33 2.01
C ILE A 79 -8.37 -5.85 1.90
N HIS A 80 -9.25 -5.16 1.16
CA HIS A 80 -10.63 -5.59 0.95
C HIS A 80 -10.80 -6.43 -0.33
N PRO A 81 -11.64 -7.48 -0.33
CA PRO A 81 -11.92 -8.27 -1.53
C PRO A 81 -12.66 -7.48 -2.61
N HIS A 82 -12.30 -7.69 -3.88
CA HIS A 82 -12.99 -7.07 -5.02
C HIS A 82 -13.51 -8.10 -6.02
N GLU A 83 -14.74 -7.90 -6.48
CA GLU A 83 -15.41 -8.80 -7.45
C GLU A 83 -14.63 -8.92 -8.77
N ARG A 84 -14.09 -7.80 -9.28
CA ARG A 84 -13.27 -7.74 -10.51
C ARG A 84 -12.01 -8.61 -10.47
N LEU A 85 -11.48 -8.84 -9.27
CA LEU A 85 -10.29 -9.67 -9.05
C LEU A 85 -10.67 -11.13 -8.72
N GLY A 86 -11.96 -11.49 -8.80
CA GLY A 86 -12.45 -12.82 -8.42
C GLY A 86 -12.60 -12.99 -6.91
N ARG A 87 -13.06 -11.93 -6.21
CA ARG A 87 -13.30 -11.89 -4.76
C ARG A 87 -12.05 -12.14 -3.91
N ILE A 88 -10.89 -11.76 -4.42
CA ILE A 88 -9.64 -11.68 -3.65
C ILE A 88 -9.25 -10.21 -3.43
N THR A 89 -8.37 -9.98 -2.46
CA THR A 89 -7.84 -8.64 -2.20
C THR A 89 -6.84 -8.23 -3.28
N PRO A 90 -6.66 -6.93 -3.58
CA PRO A 90 -5.64 -6.45 -4.50
C PRO A 90 -4.24 -6.90 -4.12
N LEU A 91 -3.91 -6.89 -2.82
CA LEU A 91 -2.63 -7.43 -2.33
C LEU A 91 -2.43 -8.90 -2.68
N ARG A 92 -3.48 -9.72 -2.54
CA ARG A 92 -3.42 -11.13 -2.91
C ARG A 92 -3.33 -11.31 -4.43
N ALA A 93 -4.02 -10.47 -5.20
CA ALA A 93 -3.97 -10.48 -6.65
C ALA A 93 -2.54 -10.21 -7.16
N LEU A 94 -1.88 -9.17 -6.64
CA LEU A 94 -0.50 -8.78 -6.99
C LEU A 94 0.56 -9.84 -6.65
N ARG A 95 0.31 -10.65 -5.61
CA ARG A 95 1.16 -11.79 -5.24
C ARG A 95 0.83 -13.07 -6.03
N SER A 96 -0.20 -13.01 -6.86
CA SER A 96 -0.65 -14.10 -7.71
C SER A 96 -0.33 -13.76 -9.18
N ARG A 97 -1.09 -14.33 -10.13
CA ARG A 97 -0.89 -14.12 -11.57
C ARG A 97 -1.34 -12.76 -12.11
N TRP A 98 -1.88 -11.87 -11.29
CA TRP A 98 -2.47 -10.61 -11.78
C TRP A 98 -1.39 -9.54 -11.93
N SER A 99 -1.49 -8.74 -12.99
CA SER A 99 -0.59 -7.63 -13.22
C SER A 99 -1.00 -6.39 -12.41
N ALA A 100 -0.07 -5.43 -12.28
CA ALA A 100 -0.40 -4.11 -11.73
C ALA A 100 -1.48 -3.39 -12.57
N GLU A 101 -1.49 -3.60 -13.88
CA GLU A 101 -2.48 -3.01 -14.79
C GLU A 101 -3.89 -3.55 -14.53
N ASP A 102 -4.03 -4.86 -14.33
CA ASP A 102 -5.33 -5.47 -13.99
C ASP A 102 -5.90 -4.92 -12.68
N VAL A 103 -5.01 -4.73 -11.69
CA VAL A 103 -5.38 -4.19 -10.38
C VAL A 103 -5.76 -2.71 -10.48
N LEU A 104 -5.05 -1.92 -11.31
CA LEU A 104 -5.43 -0.53 -11.59
C LEU A 104 -6.75 -0.43 -12.35
N LEU A 105 -7.04 -1.37 -13.26
CA LEU A 105 -8.33 -1.43 -13.93
C LEU A 105 -9.47 -1.72 -12.93
N ALA A 106 -9.25 -2.60 -11.95
CA ALA A 106 -10.20 -2.81 -10.86
C ALA A 106 -10.40 -1.54 -10.02
N ALA A 107 -9.32 -0.79 -9.75
CA ALA A 107 -9.38 0.47 -9.03
C ALA A 107 -10.18 1.56 -9.76
N LYS A 108 -10.16 1.60 -11.10
CA LYS A 108 -10.98 2.56 -11.86
C LYS A 108 -12.48 2.36 -11.69
N GLU A 109 -12.92 1.15 -11.37
CA GLU A 109 -14.35 0.83 -11.26
C GLU A 109 -14.86 0.83 -9.83
N ALA A 110 -14.03 0.35 -8.91
CA ALA A 110 -14.37 0.19 -7.51
C ALA A 110 -13.14 0.48 -6.64
N GLY A 111 -12.51 1.63 -6.88
CA GLY A 111 -11.28 2.07 -6.23
C GLY A 111 -11.41 2.44 -4.76
N PRO A 112 -10.32 2.98 -4.19
CA PRO A 112 -10.35 3.56 -2.85
C PRO A 112 -11.48 4.58 -2.70
N ARG A 113 -12.08 4.61 -1.51
CA ARG A 113 -13.12 5.58 -1.19
C ARG A 113 -12.50 6.71 -0.36
N THR A 114 -12.72 7.93 -0.80
CA THR A 114 -12.51 9.12 0.03
C THR A 114 -13.74 9.28 0.92
N GLU A 115 -13.54 9.25 2.23
CA GLU A 115 -14.58 9.64 3.19
C GLU A 115 -14.79 11.16 3.21
#